data_AF-A0A139QIJ1-F1
#
_entry.id   AF-A0A139QIJ1-F1
#
_cell.length_a   1.000
_cell.length_b   1.000
_cell.length_c   1.000
_cell.angle_alpha   90.00
_cell.angle_beta   90.00
_cell.angle_gamma   90.00
#
_symmetry.space_group_name_H-M   'P 1'
#
loop_
_entity.id
_entity.type
_entity.pdbx_description
1 polymer ?
#
loop_
_entity_poly.entity_id
_entity_poly.type
_entity_poly.pdbx_seq_one_letter_code
_entity_poly.pdbx_strand_id
1 'polypeptide(L)' 'MSSVVAAAVAVVSVLIFPAFGFLLPHYDLLFTLIIVLIASIIIIRHKDNITRIRKHEENLVPWGLNLSKQKVD' A
#
# COMPACT_ATOMS: atom_id res chain seq x y z
N MET A 1 -5.44 -0.07 -4.20
CA MET A 1 -4.06 0.31 -4.59
C MET A 1 -3.61 1.60 -3.92
N SER A 2 -4.44 2.65 -3.89
CA SER A 2 -4.20 3.88 -3.11
C SER A 2 -3.84 3.63 -1.64
N SER A 3 -4.53 2.67 -1.00
CA SER A 3 -4.25 2.19 0.35
C SER A 3 -2.86 1.55 0.52
N VAL A 4 -2.36 0.82 -0.47
CA VAL A 4 -1.02 0.18 -0.44
C VAL A 4 0.06 1.24 -0.56
N VAL A 5 -0.14 2.25 -1.42
CA VAL A 5 0.76 3.39 -1.54
C VAL A 5 0.81 4.19 -0.24
N ALA A 6 -0.35 4.45 0.38
CA ALA A 6 -0.42 5.12 1.68
C ALA A 6 0.31 4.33 2.78
N ALA A 7 0.14 3.01 2.83
CA ALA A 7 0.86 2.15 3.77
C ALA A 7 2.38 2.18 3.56
N ALA A 8 2.84 2.16 2.30
CA ALA A 8 4.26 2.26 1.98
C ALA A 8 4.84 3.63 2.40
N VAL A 9 4.13 4.72 2.11
CA VAL A 9 4.54 6.07 2.54
C VAL A 9 4.59 6.16 4.06
N ALA A 10 3.62 5.60 4.80
CA ALA A 10 3.64 5.60 6.26
C ALA A 10 4.86 4.87 6.84
N VAL A 11 5.24 3.72 6.28
CA VAL A 11 6.45 2.98 6.71
C VAL A 11 7.72 3.77 6.40
N VAL A 12 7.83 4.35 5.21
CA VAL A 12 8.98 5.19 4.83
C VAL A 12 9.10 6.39 5.75
N SER A 13 7.99 7.09 6.00
CA SER A 13 7.94 8.24 6.89
C SER A 13 8.42 7.89 8.30
N VAL A 14 7.91 6.82 8.91
CA VAL A 14 8.30 6.48 10.31
C VAL A 14 9.77 6.08 10.45
N LEU A 15 10.43 5.66 9.37
CA LEU A 15 11.85 5.29 9.37
C LEU A 15 12.77 6.48 9.08
N ILE A 16 12.36 7.39 8.19
CA ILE A 16 13.20 8.49 7.69
C ILE A 16 13.00 9.78 8.49
N PHE A 17 11.76 10.14 8.79
CA PHE A 17 11.43 11.46 9.37
C PHE A 17 12.04 11.73 10.76
N PRO A 18 12.10 10.74 11.68
CA PRO A 18 12.80 10.93 12.96
C PRO A 18 14.29 11.30 12.81
N ALA A 19 14.95 10.86 11.74
CA ALA A 19 16.38 11.17 11.52
C ALA A 19 16.63 12.67 11.23
N PHE A 20 15.62 13.38 10.75
CA PHE A 20 15.69 14.82 10.45
C PHE A 20 14.98 15.68 11.50
N GLY A 21 14.41 15.07 12.55
CA GLY A 21 13.55 15.77 13.52
C GLY A 21 12.32 16.42 12.88
N PHE A 22 11.92 15.94 11.69
CA PHE A 22 10.80 16.47 10.92
C PHE A 22 9.59 15.58 11.17
N LEU A 23 8.42 16.13 11.50
CA LEU A 23 7.15 15.41 11.82
C LEU A 23 7.19 14.49 13.07
N LEU A 24 8.27 13.72 13.25
CA LEU A 24 8.55 12.88 14.41
C LEU A 24 9.85 13.40 15.05
N PRO A 25 9.82 13.82 16.33
CA PRO A 25 11.01 14.40 16.96
C PRO A 25 12.11 13.35 17.25
N HIS A 26 11.73 12.11 17.54
CA HIS A 26 12.62 10.99 17.84
C HIS A 26 12.02 9.66 17.38
N TYR A 27 12.84 8.60 17.35
CA TYR A 27 12.34 7.25 17.13
C TYR A 27 11.54 6.77 18.34
N ASP A 28 10.26 6.47 18.13
CA ASP A 28 9.39 5.81 19.11
C ASP A 28 9.14 4.38 18.64
N LEU A 29 9.75 3.41 19.34
CA LEU A 29 9.69 1.99 18.98
C LEU A 29 8.26 1.44 19.00
N LEU A 30 7.42 1.89 19.96
CA LEU A 30 6.03 1.43 20.04
C LEU A 30 5.24 1.98 18.86
N PHE A 31 5.39 3.27 18.55
CA PHE A 31 4.74 3.89 17.41
C PHE A 31 5.18 3.24 16.07
N THR A 32 6.48 3.05 15.86
CA THR A 32 7.02 2.38 14.68
C THR A 32 6.47 0.96 14.54
N LEU A 33 6.41 0.19 15.63
CA LEU A 33 5.85 -1.17 15.62
C LEU A 33 4.38 -1.16 15.20
N ILE A 34 3.58 -0.24 15.73
CA ILE A 34 2.15 -0.09 15.39
C ILE A 34 2.00 0.24 13.90
N ILE A 35 2.77 1.19 13.36
CA ILE A 35 2.71 1.57 11.95
C ILE A 35 3.08 0.39 11.04
N VAL A 36 4.15 -0.34 11.36
CA VAL A 36 4.57 -1.53 10.60
C VAL A 36 3.50 -2.61 10.63
N LEU A 37 2.84 -2.82 11.78
CA LEU A 37 1.79 -3.82 11.94
C LEU A 37 0.54 -3.47 11.11
N ILE A 38 0.10 -2.21 11.16
CA ILE A 38 -1.02 -1.71 10.35
C ILE A 38 -0.68 -1.80 8.85
N ALA A 39 0.51 -1.35 8.45
CA ALA A 39 0.95 -1.42 7.05
C ALA A 39 0.99 -2.87 6.54
N SER A 40 1.46 -3.80 7.36
CA SER A 40 1.48 -5.23 7.04
C SER A 40 0.07 -5.77 6.81
N ILE A 41 -0.89 -5.43 7.67
CA ILE A 41 -2.30 -5.83 7.50
C ILE A 41 -2.87 -5.27 6.19
N ILE A 42 -2.62 -4.00 5.87
CA ILE A 42 -3.09 -3.36 4.63
C ILE A 42 -2.51 -4.08 3.40
N ILE A 43 -1.21 -4.37 3.41
CA ILE A 43 -0.54 -5.07 2.31
C ILE A 43 -1.13 -6.48 2.13
N ILE A 44 -1.30 -7.25 3.22
CA ILE A 44 -1.88 -8.59 3.18
C ILE A 44 -3.32 -8.53 2.61
N ARG A 45 -4.14 -7.58 3.09
CA ARG A 45 -5.52 -7.40 2.59
C ARG A 45 -5.60 -7.07 1.11
N HIS A 46 -4.59 -6.41 0.54
CA HIS A 46 -4.57 -6.05 -0.87
C HIS A 46 -3.81 -7.02 -1.77
N LYS A 47 -3.12 -8.01 -1.19
CA LYS A 47 -2.42 -9.04 -1.96
C LYS A 47 -3.36 -9.80 -2.88
N ASP A 48 -4.58 -10.08 -2.44
CA ASP A 48 -5.58 -10.79 -3.24
C ASP A 48 -6.02 -9.98 -4.47
N ASN A 49 -6.29 -8.68 -4.28
CA ASN A 49 -6.61 -7.77 -5.39
C ASN A 49 -5.45 -7.65 -6.38
N ILE A 50 -4.21 -7.50 -5.89
CA ILE A 50 -3.01 -7.44 -6.75
C ILE A 50 -2.84 -8.75 -7.53
N THR A 51 -3.11 -9.88 -6.88
CA THR A 51 -2.99 -11.21 -7.50
C THR A 51 -4.01 -11.38 -8.62
N ARG A 52 -5.26 -10.97 -8.43
CA ARG A 52 -6.30 -11.02 -9.48
C ARG A 52 -6.00 -10.08 -10.65
N ILE A 53 -5.49 -8.87 -10.38
CA ILE A 53 -5.02 -7.95 -11.42
C ILE A 53 -3.91 -8.61 -12.25
N ARG A 54 -2.91 -9.23 -11.58
CA ARG A 54 -1.80 -9.91 -12.27
C ARG A 54 -2.24 -11.12 -13.08
N LYS A 55 -3.23 -11.87 -12.58
CA LYS A 55 -3.85 -13.02 -13.27
C LYS A 55 -4.82 -12.64 -14.37
N HIS A 56 -5.07 -11.34 -14.57
CA HIS A 56 -6.05 -10.87 -15.54
C HIS A 56 -7.51 -11.28 -15.20
N GLU A 57 -7.79 -11.56 -13.93
CA GLU A 57 -9.10 -12.00 -13.41
C GLU A 57 -9.83 -10.90 -12.61
N GLU A 58 -9.23 -9.70 -12.49
CA GLU A 58 -9.88 -8.57 -11.83
C GLU A 58 -10.94 -7.95 -12.75
N ASN A 59 -12.09 -7.59 -12.19
CA ASN A 59 -13.19 -7.00 -12.94
C ASN A 59 -12.77 -5.66 -13.57
N LEU A 60 -12.99 -5.50 -14.87
CA LEU A 60 -12.73 -4.25 -15.57
C LEU A 60 -13.68 -3.15 -15.07
N VAL A 61 -13.14 -1.95 -14.88
CA VAL A 61 -13.95 -0.79 -14.52
C VAL A 61 -14.80 -0.35 -15.73
N PRO A 62 -16.11 -0.09 -15.55
CA PRO A 62 -17.08 0.02 -16.64
C PRO A 62 -16.97 1.28 -17.51
N TRP A 63 -16.06 2.21 -17.21
CA TRP A 63 -15.85 3.45 -17.95
C TRP A 63 -14.69 3.36 -18.97
N GLY A 64 -14.41 2.15 -19.48
CA GLY A 64 -13.51 1.93 -20.62
C GLY A 64 -12.02 1.92 -20.29
N LEU A 65 -11.64 1.92 -19.00
CA LEU A 65 -10.23 1.87 -18.60
C LEU A 65 -9.73 0.42 -18.51
N ASN A 66 -9.05 -0.04 -19.56
CA ASN A 66 -8.40 -1.36 -19.62
C ASN A 66 -6.87 -1.25 -19.51
N LEU A 67 -6.38 -0.90 -18.32
CA LEU A 67 -4.93 -0.76 -18.06
C LEU A 67 -4.15 -2.07 -18.25
N SER A 68 -4.80 -3.21 -17.99
CA SER A 68 -4.20 -4.54 -18.11
C SER A 68 -4.32 -5.14 -19.51
N LYS A 69 -4.99 -4.46 -20.46
CA LYS A 69 -5.28 -4.98 -21.81
C LYS A 69 -5.89 -6.39 -21.79
N GLN A 70 -6.76 -6.65 -20.82
CA GLN A 70 -7.52 -7.90 -20.75
C GLN A 70 -8.40 -8.04 -21.99
N LYS A 71 -8.46 -9.26 -22.54
CA LYS A 71 -9.34 -9.59 -23.65
C LYS A 71 -10.73 -9.89 -23.06
N VAL A 72 -11.72 -9.11 -23.44
CA VAL A 72 -13.13 -9.37 -23.13
C VAL A 72 -13.65 -10.21 -24.29
N ASP A 73 -13.96 -11.47 -24.03
CA ASP A 73 -14.65 -12.34 -25.00
C ASP A 73 -16.14 -11.96 -25.10
#